data_AF-A0A381NRU5-F1
#
_entry.id   AF-A0A381NRU5-F1
#
_cell.length_a   1.000
_cell.length_b   1.000
_cell.length_c   1.000
_cell.angle_alpha   90.00
_cell.angle_beta   90.00
_cell.angle_gamma   90.00
#
_symmetry.space_group_name_H-M   'P 1'
#
loop_
_entity.id
_entity.type
_entity.pdbx_description
1 polymer ?
#
loop_
_entity_poly.entity_id
_entity_poly.type
_entity_poly.pdbx_seq_one_letter_code
_entity_poly.pdbx_strand_id
1 'polypeptide(L)'
;MKQSITTAETLKLTTCQWQQTKKAVHKLFDRLGKILSKQKLSEQSLLMMVTLLFAVLSKPVIGVAQDTPPAGIAELELERSRLCVPVLTQLDALNLRLQPLGIRTERLRQITAAIAIEDRTVMDSLNVNDPTEAAVRDWFLSDGRLAQSFVDTNQQTIQQQRVVGRELIKGTVQATLEGIQSEAQGIIEEAGDFGPEANSCEGAILIRSAVIEVCGSEQNLICDAAKPANSDGAYRFVDSPEDLWDVQEFRPWTSPGPLQLGPEGQIGGANTLAFARQGNVLFSVTFRPDIRFRTDMTPEGIQTFQTLLDSIGFEFDHPELIYAPALEIRATLPEPLAGEDRYAIHFGAIETGDIIWGGASGTGAPIEISILLTPIHIVTLTQGEPLELTALRSLDDGSTEALFSLGLTPVNQVSATQALLAYMATQMPQDLNLLVPPRDY
;
A
#
# COMPACT_ATOMS: atom_id res chain seq x y z
N MET A 1 8.53 35.50 -27.14
CA MET A 1 9.98 35.38 -27.40
C MET A 1 10.47 34.09 -26.76
N LYS A 2 10.65 33.03 -27.55
CA LYS A 2 11.27 31.77 -27.12
C LYS A 2 12.77 31.88 -27.42
N GLN A 3 13.64 31.79 -26.42
CA GLN A 3 15.07 31.59 -26.62
C GLN A 3 15.34 30.09 -26.73
N SER A 4 15.71 29.64 -27.93
CA SER A 4 16.23 28.31 -28.18
C SER A 4 17.70 28.26 -27.78
N ILE A 5 18.01 27.53 -26.71
CA ILE A 5 19.39 27.13 -26.40
C ILE A 5 19.81 26.12 -27.47
N THR A 6 20.78 26.49 -28.29
CA THR A 6 21.27 25.65 -29.39
C THR A 6 22.14 24.51 -28.85
N THR A 7 22.04 23.35 -29.50
CA THR A 7 22.65 22.05 -29.19
C THR A 7 24.16 22.09 -28.87
N ALA A 8 24.87 23.14 -29.29
CA ALA A 8 26.29 23.34 -29.00
C ALA A 8 26.58 23.76 -27.55
N GLU A 9 25.66 24.44 -26.85
CA GLU A 9 25.84 24.83 -25.44
C GLU A 9 25.60 23.65 -24.49
N THR A 10 24.66 22.76 -24.82
CA THR A 10 24.41 21.51 -24.08
C THR A 10 25.61 20.55 -24.17
N LEU A 11 26.28 20.51 -25.33
CA LEU A 11 27.51 19.74 -25.54
C LEU A 11 28.70 20.28 -24.74
N LYS A 12 28.84 21.60 -24.61
CA LYS A 12 29.91 22.20 -23.78
C LYS A 12 29.70 21.96 -22.28
N LEU A 13 28.45 22.05 -21.80
CA LEU A 13 28.11 21.76 -20.40
C LEU A 13 28.37 20.29 -20.04
N THR A 14 27.96 19.35 -20.90
CA THR A 14 28.20 17.91 -20.70
C THR A 14 29.69 17.55 -20.75
N THR A 15 30.49 18.18 -21.63
CA THR A 15 31.93 17.92 -21.71
C THR A 15 32.67 18.41 -20.45
N CYS A 16 32.25 19.54 -19.87
CA CYS A 16 32.84 20.09 -18.65
C CYS A 16 32.48 19.23 -17.41
N GLN A 17 31.25 18.73 -17.35
CA GLN A 17 30.79 17.78 -16.31
C GLN A 17 31.52 16.43 -16.40
N TRP A 18 31.78 15.94 -17.62
CA TRP A 18 32.54 14.71 -17.88
C TRP A 18 34.01 14.79 -17.45
N GLN A 19 34.65 15.96 -17.60
CA GLN A 19 36.03 16.14 -17.13
C GLN A 19 36.13 16.24 -15.60
N GLN A 20 35.10 16.77 -14.92
CA GLN A 20 35.04 16.79 -13.46
C GLN A 20 34.79 15.40 -12.87
N THR A 21 33.89 14.60 -13.46
CA THR A 21 33.66 13.20 -13.04
C THR A 21 34.88 12.32 -13.29
N LYS A 22 35.59 12.46 -14.42
CA LYS A 22 36.86 11.74 -14.65
C LYS A 22 37.92 12.06 -13.58
N LYS A 23 38.07 13.32 -13.18
CA LYS A 23 39.01 13.72 -12.12
C LYS A 23 38.61 13.21 -10.74
N ALA A 24 37.31 13.16 -10.43
CA ALA A 24 36.79 12.61 -9.18
C ALA A 24 36.99 11.08 -9.12
N VAL A 25 36.73 10.37 -10.22
CA VAL A 25 36.95 8.93 -10.35
C VAL A 25 38.44 8.58 -10.22
N HIS A 26 39.34 9.33 -10.88
CA HIS A 26 40.77 9.10 -10.74
C HIS A 26 41.27 9.32 -9.30
N LYS A 27 40.78 10.35 -8.61
CA LYS A 27 41.09 10.57 -7.18
C LYS A 27 40.55 9.47 -6.27
N LEU A 28 39.40 8.88 -6.61
CA LEU A 28 38.80 7.77 -5.86
C LEU A 28 39.65 6.50 -6.02
N PHE A 29 40.07 6.17 -7.26
CA PHE A 29 40.95 5.03 -7.54
C PHE A 29 42.33 5.17 -6.90
N ASP A 30 42.91 6.37 -6.88
CA ASP A 30 44.24 6.62 -6.28
C ASP A 30 44.19 6.56 -4.74
N ARG A 31 43.05 6.92 -4.13
CA ARG A 31 42.77 6.71 -2.70
C ARG A 31 42.56 5.23 -2.38
N LEU A 32 41.79 4.52 -3.20
CA LEU A 32 41.53 3.08 -3.04
C LEU A 32 42.81 2.26 -3.22
N GLY A 33 43.67 2.60 -4.18
CA GLY A 33 44.97 1.94 -4.38
C GLY A 33 45.91 2.06 -3.18
N LYS A 34 45.90 3.20 -2.48
CA LYS A 34 46.66 3.40 -1.24
C LYS A 34 46.08 2.65 -0.04
N ILE A 35 44.76 2.51 0.04
CA ILE A 35 44.06 1.74 1.08
C ILE A 35 44.30 0.24 0.89
N LEU A 36 44.23 -0.25 -0.36
CA LEU A 36 44.43 -1.65 -0.71
C LEU A 36 45.87 -2.15 -0.53
N SER A 37 46.87 -1.26 -0.57
CA SER A 37 48.27 -1.64 -0.33
C SER A 37 48.61 -2.00 1.13
N LYS A 38 47.71 -1.71 2.09
CA LYS A 38 47.98 -1.85 3.53
C LYS A 38 47.16 -2.93 4.25
N GLN A 39 46.18 -3.55 3.60
CA GLN A 39 45.39 -4.63 4.20
C GLN A 39 45.47 -5.88 3.35
N LYS A 40 45.92 -6.99 3.96
CA LYS A 40 45.74 -8.34 3.40
C LYS A 40 44.23 -8.63 3.39
N LEU A 41 43.55 -8.24 2.32
CA LEU A 41 42.19 -8.66 2.02
C LEU A 41 42.22 -10.10 1.50
N SER A 42 41.32 -10.93 1.99
CA SER A 42 41.19 -12.32 1.54
C SER A 42 40.62 -12.38 0.13
N GLU A 43 40.91 -13.47 -0.60
CA GLU A 43 40.48 -13.67 -1.99
C GLU A 43 38.95 -13.59 -2.18
N GLN A 44 38.15 -13.87 -1.14
CA GLN A 44 36.69 -13.73 -1.16
C GLN A 44 36.25 -12.26 -1.23
N SER A 45 36.94 -11.34 -0.54
CA SER A 45 36.63 -9.91 -0.61
C SER A 45 37.00 -9.31 -1.96
N LEU A 46 38.01 -9.87 -2.64
CA LEU A 46 38.43 -9.43 -3.98
C LEU A 46 37.41 -9.89 -5.04
N LEU A 47 36.92 -11.13 -4.93
CA LEU A 47 35.91 -11.67 -5.85
C LEU A 47 34.60 -10.87 -5.74
N MET A 48 34.14 -10.58 -4.52
CA MET A 48 32.92 -9.80 -4.27
C MET A 48 33.01 -8.38 -4.84
N MET A 49 34.18 -7.74 -4.75
CA MET A 49 34.38 -6.39 -5.30
C MET A 49 34.43 -6.37 -6.84
N VAL A 50 34.89 -7.44 -7.49
CA VAL A 50 34.87 -7.56 -8.95
C VAL A 50 33.45 -7.82 -9.47
N THR A 51 32.62 -8.60 -8.75
CA THR A 51 31.19 -8.77 -9.08
C THR A 51 30.41 -7.46 -8.92
N LEU A 52 30.73 -6.68 -7.88
CA LEU A 52 30.20 -5.32 -7.65
C LEU A 52 30.57 -4.34 -8.77
N LEU A 53 31.72 -4.51 -9.44
CA LEU A 53 32.16 -3.61 -10.51
C LEU A 53 31.52 -3.93 -11.87
N PHE A 54 31.18 -5.19 -12.14
CA PHE A 54 30.51 -5.60 -13.38
C PHE A 54 28.99 -5.30 -13.37
N ALA A 55 28.36 -5.29 -12.19
CA ALA A 55 26.94 -4.93 -12.01
C ALA A 55 26.64 -3.42 -12.16
N VAL A 56 27.66 -2.56 -12.15
CA VAL A 56 27.48 -1.08 -12.28
C VAL A 56 27.30 -0.64 -13.76
N LEU A 57 27.40 -1.56 -14.73
CA LEU A 57 27.30 -1.26 -16.16
C LEU A 57 25.98 -1.71 -16.83
N SER A 58 25.11 -2.44 -16.14
CA SER A 58 23.75 -2.74 -16.61
C SER A 58 22.86 -1.51 -16.39
N LYS A 59 22.39 -0.90 -17.48
CA LYS A 59 21.35 0.12 -17.41
C LYS A 59 20.01 -0.58 -17.13
N PRO A 60 19.16 -0.05 -16.24
CA PRO A 60 17.80 -0.57 -16.07
C PRO A 60 17.02 -0.37 -17.37
N VAL A 61 16.44 -1.45 -17.89
CA VAL A 61 15.44 -1.40 -18.96
C VAL A 61 14.15 -0.94 -18.29
N ILE A 62 13.62 0.20 -18.73
CA ILE A 62 12.26 0.61 -18.38
C ILE A 62 11.34 -0.36 -19.12
N GLY A 63 10.51 -1.12 -18.39
CA GLY A 63 9.49 -1.98 -18.99
C GLY A 63 8.66 -1.17 -19.99
N VAL A 64 8.72 -1.54 -21.25
CA VAL A 64 8.02 -0.85 -22.34
C VAL A 64 6.59 -1.36 -22.33
N ALA A 65 5.62 -0.46 -22.13
CA ALA A 65 4.21 -0.77 -22.31
C ALA A 65 4.03 -1.45 -23.68
N GLN A 66 3.28 -2.55 -23.73
CA GLN A 66 2.93 -3.13 -25.03
C GLN A 66 1.97 -2.18 -25.76
N ASP A 67 2.39 -1.73 -26.95
CA ASP A 67 1.66 -0.77 -27.79
C ASP A 67 0.31 -1.32 -28.31
N THR A 68 0.08 -2.63 -28.25
CA THR A 68 -1.16 -3.26 -28.73
C THR A 68 -1.97 -3.86 -27.58
N PRO A 69 -3.28 -3.58 -27.50
CA PRO A 69 -4.14 -4.18 -26.49
C PRO A 69 -4.25 -5.71 -26.64
N PRO A 70 -4.41 -6.45 -25.53
CA PRO A 70 -4.74 -7.87 -25.53
C PRO A 70 -5.97 -8.16 -26.40
N ALA A 71 -5.93 -9.24 -27.18
CA ALA A 71 -6.97 -9.54 -28.18
C ALA A 71 -8.38 -9.70 -27.58
N GLY A 72 -8.49 -10.21 -26.34
CA GLY A 72 -9.75 -10.43 -25.63
C GLY A 72 -10.24 -9.24 -24.80
N ILE A 73 -9.47 -8.14 -24.71
CA ILE A 73 -9.82 -7.02 -23.82
C ILE A 73 -11.20 -6.44 -24.15
N ALA A 74 -11.55 -6.35 -25.44
CA ALA A 74 -12.76 -5.68 -25.86
C ALA A 74 -14.02 -6.41 -25.41
N GLU A 75 -14.08 -7.72 -25.64
CA GLU A 75 -15.23 -8.54 -25.26
C GLU A 75 -15.40 -8.59 -23.74
N LEU A 76 -14.31 -8.88 -23.02
CA LEU A 76 -14.31 -9.02 -21.56
C LEU A 76 -14.67 -7.73 -20.82
N GLU A 77 -14.11 -6.60 -21.25
CA GLU A 77 -14.33 -5.33 -20.56
C GLU A 77 -15.68 -4.70 -20.91
N LEU A 78 -16.25 -5.01 -22.08
CA LEU A 78 -17.65 -4.69 -22.40
C LEU A 78 -18.59 -5.50 -21.51
N GLU A 79 -18.36 -6.80 -21.36
CA GLU A 79 -19.17 -7.65 -20.49
C GLU A 79 -19.07 -7.22 -19.03
N ARG A 80 -17.84 -7.03 -18.50
CA ARG A 80 -17.62 -6.47 -17.16
C ARG A 80 -18.38 -5.16 -16.96
N SER A 81 -18.29 -4.25 -17.93
CA SER A 81 -18.97 -2.95 -17.82
C SER A 81 -20.48 -3.07 -17.67
N ARG A 82 -21.10 -4.06 -18.34
CA ARG A 82 -22.53 -4.36 -18.18
C ARG A 82 -22.83 -4.97 -16.81
N LEU A 83 -22.01 -5.94 -16.39
CA LEU A 83 -22.15 -6.64 -15.11
C LEU A 83 -22.00 -5.70 -13.91
N CYS A 84 -21.16 -4.68 -14.02
CA CYS A 84 -20.90 -3.76 -12.92
C CYS A 84 -22.01 -2.75 -12.65
N VAL A 85 -22.91 -2.48 -13.60
CA VAL A 85 -24.01 -1.51 -13.38
C VAL A 85 -24.91 -1.90 -12.20
N PRO A 86 -25.51 -3.11 -12.13
CA PRO A 86 -26.33 -3.50 -10.99
C PRO A 86 -25.53 -3.59 -9.69
N VAL A 87 -24.29 -4.08 -9.74
CA VAL A 87 -23.42 -4.21 -8.55
C VAL A 87 -23.10 -2.85 -7.95
N LEU A 88 -22.63 -1.90 -8.77
CA LEU A 88 -22.28 -0.55 -8.31
C LEU A 88 -23.51 0.22 -7.83
N THR A 89 -24.68 0.00 -8.44
CA THR A 89 -25.94 0.58 -7.97
C THR A 89 -26.31 0.11 -6.56
N GLN A 90 -26.11 -1.18 -6.26
CA GLN A 90 -26.36 -1.74 -4.93
C GLN A 90 -25.33 -1.25 -3.91
N LEU A 91 -24.04 -1.18 -4.29
CA LEU A 91 -22.97 -0.65 -3.45
C LEU A 91 -23.20 0.83 -3.09
N ASP A 92 -23.65 1.64 -4.05
CA ASP A 92 -24.01 3.04 -3.79
C ASP A 92 -25.17 3.15 -2.81
N ALA A 93 -26.21 2.34 -2.99
CA ALA A 93 -27.36 2.32 -2.09
C ALA A 93 -26.93 1.94 -0.67
N LEU A 94 -26.04 0.96 -0.52
CA LEU A 94 -25.45 0.60 0.77
C LEU A 94 -24.62 1.78 1.35
N ASN A 95 -23.74 2.37 0.55
CA ASN A 95 -22.89 3.47 0.99
C ASN A 95 -23.71 4.68 1.45
N LEU A 96 -24.79 5.01 0.74
CA LEU A 96 -25.73 6.08 1.14
C LEU A 96 -26.42 5.79 2.49
N ARG A 97 -26.70 4.51 2.79
CA ARG A 97 -27.25 4.10 4.10
C ARG A 97 -26.21 4.17 5.21
N LEU A 98 -24.95 3.83 4.93
CA LEU A 98 -23.87 3.81 5.92
C LEU A 98 -23.25 5.19 6.17
N GLN A 99 -23.29 6.10 5.20
CA GLN A 99 -22.64 7.41 5.27
C GLN A 99 -23.02 8.24 6.52
N PRO A 100 -24.30 8.34 6.93
CA PRO A 100 -24.66 9.06 8.15
C PRO A 100 -24.03 8.47 9.42
N LEU A 101 -23.92 7.13 9.49
CA LEU A 101 -23.28 6.44 10.61
C LEU A 101 -21.78 6.72 10.65
N GLY A 102 -21.10 6.69 9.49
CA GLY A 102 -19.68 7.03 9.39
C GLY A 102 -19.37 8.46 9.86
N ILE A 103 -20.19 9.44 9.43
CA ILE A 103 -20.08 10.83 9.87
C ILE A 103 -20.25 10.93 11.40
N ARG A 104 -21.23 10.22 11.95
CA ARG A 104 -21.50 10.23 13.39
C ARG A 104 -20.38 9.57 14.19
N THR A 105 -19.82 8.46 13.72
CA THR A 105 -18.68 7.79 14.35
C THR A 105 -17.46 8.69 14.43
N GLU A 106 -17.08 9.35 13.33
CA GLU A 106 -15.93 10.27 13.32
C GLU A 106 -16.16 11.47 14.25
N ARG A 107 -17.39 12.00 14.28
CA ARG A 107 -17.78 13.06 15.21
C ARG A 107 -17.61 12.65 16.67
N LEU A 108 -18.10 11.47 17.04
CA LEU A 108 -17.95 10.96 18.41
C LEU A 108 -16.49 10.67 18.77
N ARG A 109 -15.67 10.20 17.82
CA ARG A 109 -14.22 10.01 18.03
C ARG A 109 -13.51 11.31 18.36
N GLN A 110 -13.83 12.40 17.66
CA GLN A 110 -13.30 13.75 17.95
C GLN A 110 -13.72 14.23 19.34
N ILE A 111 -14.97 13.95 19.74
CA ILE A 111 -15.49 14.28 21.06
C ILE A 111 -14.76 13.48 22.15
N THR A 112 -14.54 12.17 21.96
CA THR A 112 -13.77 11.33 22.89
C THR A 112 -12.35 11.87 23.08
N ALA A 113 -11.69 12.29 22.00
CA ALA A 113 -10.37 12.91 22.08
C ALA A 113 -10.40 14.20 22.92
N ALA A 114 -11.40 15.07 22.72
CA ALA A 114 -11.56 16.29 23.50
C ALA A 114 -11.85 16.03 24.98
N ILE A 115 -12.68 15.02 25.31
CA ILE A 115 -12.94 14.58 26.69
C ILE A 115 -11.64 14.12 27.36
N ALA A 116 -10.79 13.36 26.64
CA ALA A 116 -9.55 12.82 27.18
C ALA A 116 -8.57 13.90 27.64
N ILE A 117 -8.55 15.05 26.96
CA ILE A 117 -7.69 16.19 27.29
C ILE A 117 -8.43 17.35 27.96
N GLU A 118 -9.70 17.17 28.31
CA GLU A 118 -10.56 18.18 28.93
C GLU A 118 -10.65 19.50 28.12
N ASP A 119 -10.59 19.40 26.78
CA ASP A 119 -10.65 20.57 25.90
C ASP A 119 -12.07 21.13 25.84
N ARG A 120 -12.27 22.33 26.39
CA ARG A 120 -13.58 22.99 26.43
C ARG A 120 -13.93 23.77 25.16
N THR A 121 -12.98 23.95 24.24
CA THR A 121 -13.21 24.74 23.02
C THR A 121 -14.25 24.11 22.09
N VAL A 122 -14.44 22.78 22.19
CA VAL A 122 -15.46 22.02 21.46
C VAL A 122 -16.91 22.33 21.90
N MET A 123 -17.13 22.87 23.11
CA MET A 123 -18.48 22.99 23.71
C MET A 123 -19.49 23.75 22.83
N ASP A 124 -19.06 24.82 22.17
CA ASP A 124 -19.93 25.64 21.32
C ASP A 124 -20.31 24.94 20.00
N SER A 125 -19.54 23.92 19.61
CA SER A 125 -19.80 23.11 18.43
C SER A 125 -20.70 21.90 18.71
N LEU A 126 -21.00 21.59 19.98
CA LEU A 126 -21.77 20.41 20.35
C LEU A 126 -23.24 20.56 19.96
N ASN A 127 -23.77 19.55 19.28
CA ASN A 127 -25.16 19.51 18.87
C ASN A 127 -26.08 19.14 20.03
N VAL A 128 -26.77 20.13 20.59
CA VAL A 128 -27.69 19.94 21.73
C VAL A 128 -28.92 19.07 21.42
N ASN A 129 -29.20 18.80 20.14
CA ASN A 129 -30.29 17.91 19.74
C ASN A 129 -29.84 16.43 19.68
N ASP A 130 -28.54 16.15 19.67
CA ASP A 130 -28.02 14.80 19.82
C ASP A 130 -27.88 14.49 21.33
N PRO A 131 -28.53 13.44 21.87
CA PRO A 131 -28.51 13.14 23.29
C PRO A 131 -27.10 12.89 23.86
N THR A 132 -26.20 12.29 23.07
CA THR A 132 -24.84 12.00 23.49
C THR A 132 -24.00 13.28 23.53
N GLU A 133 -24.07 14.13 22.51
CA GLU A 133 -23.38 15.42 22.51
C GLU A 133 -23.92 16.37 23.59
N ALA A 134 -25.24 16.36 23.85
CA ALA A 134 -25.85 17.11 24.94
C ALA A 134 -25.31 16.66 26.31
N ALA A 135 -25.21 15.35 26.55
CA ALA A 135 -24.64 14.81 27.79
C ALA A 135 -23.17 15.21 27.96
N VAL A 136 -22.39 15.23 26.88
CA VAL A 136 -20.99 15.68 26.91
C VAL A 136 -20.89 17.16 27.25
N ARG A 137 -21.77 17.99 26.67
CA ARG A 137 -21.83 19.43 26.98
C ARG A 137 -22.13 19.67 28.45
N ASP A 138 -23.10 18.95 29.00
CA ASP A 138 -23.48 19.04 30.41
C ASP A 138 -22.35 18.57 31.34
N TRP A 139 -21.64 17.51 30.95
CA TRP A 139 -20.44 17.06 31.65
C TRP A 139 -19.36 18.15 31.67
N PHE A 140 -19.02 18.76 30.53
CA PHE A 140 -18.03 19.84 30.48
C PHE A 140 -18.42 21.05 31.36
N LEU A 141 -19.69 21.41 31.41
CA LEU A 141 -20.20 22.47 32.30
C LEU A 141 -20.04 22.10 33.78
N SER A 142 -20.31 20.83 34.12
CA SER A 142 -20.19 20.32 35.49
C SER A 142 -18.73 20.21 35.93
N ASP A 143 -17.87 19.58 35.11
CA ASP A 143 -16.43 19.52 35.33
C ASP A 143 -15.81 20.93 35.38
N GLY A 144 -16.35 21.84 34.57
CA GLY A 144 -16.28 23.30 34.71
C GLY A 144 -16.10 23.80 36.13
N ARG A 145 -17.14 23.55 36.91
CA ARG A 145 -17.32 24.03 38.28
C ARG A 145 -16.46 23.23 39.25
N LEU A 146 -16.32 21.92 39.04
CA LEU A 146 -15.47 21.06 39.87
C LEU A 146 -13.99 21.43 39.74
N ALA A 147 -13.51 21.73 38.54
CA ALA A 147 -12.13 22.17 38.31
C ALA A 147 -11.83 23.48 39.04
N GLN A 148 -12.73 24.46 38.97
CA GLN A 148 -12.58 25.72 39.71
C GLN A 148 -12.56 25.49 41.22
N SER A 149 -13.51 24.69 41.73
CA SER A 149 -13.59 24.35 43.15
C SER A 149 -12.33 23.61 43.65
N PHE A 150 -11.75 22.73 42.83
CA PHE A 150 -10.49 22.06 43.14
C PHE A 150 -9.32 23.06 43.23
N VAL A 151 -9.22 24.01 42.30
CA VAL A 151 -8.21 25.08 42.36
C VAL A 151 -8.36 25.92 43.63
N ASP A 152 -9.59 26.23 44.02
CA ASP A 152 -9.87 27.08 45.18
C ASP A 152 -9.65 26.39 46.53
N THR A 153 -9.86 25.06 46.61
CA THR A 153 -9.89 24.32 47.88
C THR A 153 -8.79 23.26 48.04
N ASN A 154 -8.19 22.81 46.94
CA ASN A 154 -7.22 21.71 46.86
C ASN A 154 -7.73 20.39 47.50
N GLN A 155 -9.04 20.14 47.48
CA GLN A 155 -9.65 18.94 48.06
C GLN A 155 -9.54 17.74 47.11
N GLN A 156 -8.85 16.68 47.55
CA GLN A 156 -8.64 15.45 46.76
C GLN A 156 -9.94 14.73 46.39
N THR A 157 -10.99 14.86 47.20
CA THR A 157 -12.32 14.31 46.91
C THR A 157 -12.94 14.91 45.64
N ILE A 158 -12.68 16.20 45.36
CA ILE A 158 -13.15 16.86 44.13
C ILE A 158 -12.39 16.31 42.92
N GLN A 159 -11.07 16.12 43.05
CA GLN A 159 -10.29 15.51 41.98
C GLN A 159 -10.76 14.08 41.64
N GLN A 160 -11.12 13.28 42.66
CA GLN A 160 -11.72 11.96 42.45
C GLN A 160 -13.06 12.04 41.72
N GLN A 161 -13.93 13.00 42.07
CA GLN A 161 -15.20 13.20 41.39
C GLN A 161 -15.02 13.56 39.91
N ARG A 162 -14.03 14.40 39.58
CA ARG A 162 -13.71 14.74 38.19
C ARG A 162 -13.28 13.52 37.39
N VAL A 163 -12.40 12.69 37.94
CA VAL A 163 -11.95 11.44 37.32
C VAL A 163 -13.13 10.50 37.06
N VAL A 164 -13.98 10.27 38.06
CA VAL A 164 -15.18 9.41 37.91
C VAL A 164 -16.14 9.96 36.86
N GLY A 165 -16.41 11.27 36.89
CA GLY A 165 -17.28 11.91 35.90
C GLY A 165 -16.73 11.78 34.47
N ARG A 166 -15.41 11.95 34.29
CA ARG A 166 -14.75 11.79 33.00
C ARG A 166 -14.84 10.36 32.48
N GLU A 167 -14.61 9.36 33.31
CA GLU A 167 -14.73 7.96 32.89
C GLU A 167 -16.19 7.57 32.58
N LEU A 168 -17.16 8.12 33.32
CA LEU A 168 -18.59 7.90 33.04
C LEU A 168 -19.01 8.47 31.68
N ILE A 169 -18.59 9.71 31.35
CA ILE A 169 -18.96 10.30 30.07
C ILE A 169 -18.25 9.60 28.89
N LYS A 170 -16.99 9.19 29.07
CA LYS A 170 -16.29 8.34 28.09
C LYS A 170 -17.06 7.04 27.84
N GLY A 171 -17.51 6.37 28.91
CA GLY A 171 -18.35 5.17 28.80
C GLY A 171 -19.66 5.41 28.05
N THR A 172 -20.26 6.59 28.19
CA THR A 172 -21.50 6.96 27.48
C THR A 172 -21.26 7.13 25.97
N VAL A 173 -20.17 7.82 25.60
CA VAL A 173 -19.78 7.99 24.19
C VAL A 173 -19.40 6.63 23.59
N GLN A 174 -18.66 5.80 24.33
CA GLN A 174 -18.28 4.44 23.92
C GLN A 174 -19.49 3.55 23.67
N ALA A 175 -20.48 3.54 24.57
CA ALA A 175 -21.71 2.77 24.38
C ALA A 175 -22.52 3.25 23.15
N THR A 176 -22.46 4.55 22.84
CA THR A 176 -23.09 5.08 21.61
C THR A 176 -22.36 4.61 20.36
N LEU A 177 -21.02 4.60 20.38
CA LEU A 177 -20.20 4.07 19.28
C LEU A 177 -20.49 2.59 19.02
N GLU A 178 -20.59 1.79 20.08
CA GLU A 178 -20.96 0.36 19.99
C GLU A 178 -22.37 0.18 19.39
N GLY A 179 -23.32 1.03 19.75
CA GLY A 179 -24.66 1.06 19.15
C GLY A 179 -24.63 1.36 17.65
N ILE A 180 -23.84 2.35 17.22
CA ILE A 180 -23.65 2.70 15.81
C ILE A 180 -23.00 1.55 15.04
N GLN A 181 -22.00 0.89 15.64
CA GLN A 181 -21.35 -0.26 15.01
C GLN A 181 -22.33 -1.42 14.79
N SER A 182 -23.18 -1.71 15.79
CA SER A 182 -24.23 -2.73 15.67
C SER A 182 -25.25 -2.38 14.58
N GLU A 183 -25.66 -1.12 14.49
CA GLU A 183 -26.56 -0.65 13.43
C GLU A 183 -25.92 -0.77 12.04
N ALA A 184 -24.66 -0.35 11.89
CA ALA A 184 -23.92 -0.47 10.64
C ALA A 184 -23.76 -1.94 10.22
N GLN A 185 -23.44 -2.82 11.17
CA GLN A 185 -23.35 -4.26 10.93
C GLN A 185 -24.69 -4.84 10.45
N GLY A 186 -25.80 -4.46 11.07
CA GLY A 186 -27.13 -4.89 10.63
C GLY A 186 -27.49 -4.43 9.21
N ILE A 187 -27.08 -3.20 8.83
CA ILE A 187 -27.25 -2.70 7.45
C ILE A 187 -26.41 -3.52 6.45
N ILE A 188 -25.17 -3.84 6.80
CA ILE A 188 -24.26 -4.64 5.95
C ILE A 188 -24.80 -6.07 5.80
N GLU A 189 -25.24 -6.70 6.88
CA GLU A 189 -25.83 -8.04 6.86
C GLU A 189 -27.12 -8.11 6.03
N GLU A 190 -27.96 -7.08 6.10
CA GLU A 190 -29.18 -6.99 5.28
C GLU A 190 -28.87 -6.82 3.79
N ALA A 191 -27.80 -6.09 3.45
CA ALA A 191 -27.36 -5.93 2.06
C ALA A 191 -26.91 -7.27 1.43
N GLY A 192 -26.38 -8.19 2.25
CA GLY A 192 -25.94 -9.49 1.80
C GLY A 192 -24.63 -9.45 0.99
N ASP A 193 -24.38 -10.52 0.26
CA ASP A 193 -23.23 -10.65 -0.64
C ASP A 193 -23.52 -9.98 -1.99
N PHE A 194 -22.59 -9.17 -2.48
CA PHE A 194 -22.66 -8.51 -3.79
C PHE A 194 -22.23 -9.42 -4.95
N GLY A 195 -21.88 -10.68 -4.64
CA GLY A 195 -21.46 -11.68 -5.60
C GLY A 195 -19.96 -11.63 -5.89
N PRO A 196 -19.41 -12.70 -6.51
CA PRO A 196 -17.99 -12.78 -6.82
C PRO A 196 -17.50 -11.65 -7.75
N GLU A 197 -18.40 -11.05 -8.53
CA GLU A 197 -18.09 -9.99 -9.48
C GLU A 197 -17.80 -8.64 -8.81
N ALA A 198 -18.18 -8.44 -7.55
CA ALA A 198 -18.02 -7.15 -6.85
C ALA A 198 -16.56 -6.65 -6.85
N ASN A 199 -15.61 -7.56 -6.60
CA ASN A 199 -14.18 -7.26 -6.64
C ASN A 199 -13.70 -6.79 -8.01
N SER A 200 -14.35 -7.25 -9.09
CA SER A 200 -14.00 -6.87 -10.46
C SER A 200 -14.52 -5.46 -10.84
N CYS A 201 -15.52 -4.96 -10.10
CA CYS A 201 -16.19 -3.69 -10.35
C CYS A 201 -15.63 -2.53 -9.52
N GLU A 202 -15.06 -2.82 -8.35
CA GLU A 202 -14.47 -1.79 -7.50
C GLU A 202 -13.31 -1.09 -8.21
N GLY A 203 -13.42 0.24 -8.39
CA GLY A 203 -12.38 1.05 -9.03
C GLY A 203 -12.15 0.79 -10.52
N ALA A 204 -12.98 -0.05 -11.15
CA ALA A 204 -12.93 -0.35 -12.56
C ALA A 204 -13.16 0.91 -13.41
N ILE A 205 -12.46 1.00 -14.53
CA ILE A 205 -12.77 1.93 -15.61
C ILE A 205 -13.75 1.22 -16.53
N LEU A 206 -14.91 1.83 -16.74
CA LEU A 206 -16.03 1.20 -17.45
C LEU A 206 -16.13 1.74 -18.88
N ILE A 207 -16.60 0.91 -19.80
CA ILE A 207 -16.86 1.32 -21.18
C ILE A 207 -18.23 1.99 -21.21
N ARG A 208 -18.25 3.28 -21.55
CA ARG A 208 -19.42 4.15 -21.44
C ARG A 208 -20.63 3.60 -22.19
N SER A 209 -20.42 3.09 -23.40
CA SER A 209 -21.49 2.56 -24.25
C SER A 209 -22.18 1.34 -23.62
N ALA A 210 -21.40 0.43 -23.02
CA ALA A 210 -21.92 -0.74 -22.31
C ALA A 210 -22.71 -0.35 -21.05
N VAL A 211 -22.26 0.66 -20.32
CA VAL A 211 -23.00 1.18 -19.15
C VAL A 211 -24.33 1.81 -19.59
N ILE A 212 -24.30 2.68 -20.60
CA ILE A 212 -25.52 3.32 -21.14
C ILE A 212 -26.53 2.27 -21.65
N GLU A 213 -26.04 1.20 -22.29
CA GLU A 213 -26.86 0.08 -22.76
C GLU A 213 -27.69 -0.54 -21.63
N VAL A 214 -27.06 -0.84 -20.49
CA VAL A 214 -27.74 -1.44 -19.32
C VAL A 214 -28.62 -0.43 -18.61
N CYS A 215 -28.16 0.81 -18.48
CA CYS A 215 -28.87 1.87 -17.77
C CYS A 215 -30.24 2.21 -18.36
N GLY A 216 -30.41 2.10 -19.69
CA GLY A 216 -31.68 2.41 -20.34
C GLY A 216 -32.24 3.78 -19.94
N SER A 217 -33.36 3.80 -19.21
CA SER A 217 -34.00 5.01 -18.67
C SER A 217 -33.82 5.20 -17.16
N GLU A 218 -33.05 4.35 -16.49
CA GLU A 218 -32.83 4.42 -15.05
C GLU A 218 -32.05 5.68 -14.65
N GLN A 219 -32.33 6.17 -13.44
CA GLN A 219 -31.64 7.30 -12.81
C GLN A 219 -31.02 6.82 -11.51
N ASN A 220 -29.71 6.62 -11.55
CA ASN A 220 -28.86 6.28 -10.42
C ASN A 220 -27.47 6.90 -10.68
N LEU A 221 -26.58 6.87 -9.67
CA LEU A 221 -25.32 7.60 -9.75
C LEU A 221 -24.44 7.15 -10.93
N ILE A 222 -24.32 5.84 -11.17
CA ILE A 222 -23.53 5.31 -12.29
C ILE A 222 -24.14 5.65 -13.65
N CYS A 223 -25.45 5.50 -13.81
CA CYS A 223 -26.17 5.79 -15.05
C CYS A 223 -26.19 7.28 -15.38
N ASP A 224 -26.27 8.14 -14.36
CA ASP A 224 -26.19 9.58 -14.54
C ASP A 224 -24.76 10.04 -14.84
N ALA A 225 -23.73 9.41 -14.24
CA ALA A 225 -22.32 9.70 -14.50
C ALA A 225 -21.86 9.23 -15.90
N ALA A 226 -22.45 8.17 -16.44
CA ALA A 226 -22.13 7.69 -17.78
C ALA A 226 -22.54 8.68 -18.89
N LYS A 227 -23.50 9.58 -18.62
CA LYS A 227 -23.96 10.58 -19.58
C LYS A 227 -22.86 11.62 -19.88
N PRO A 228 -22.64 12.04 -21.14
CA PRO A 228 -21.53 12.93 -21.53
C PRO A 228 -21.44 14.28 -20.78
N ALA A 229 -22.55 14.75 -20.21
CA ALA A 229 -22.60 16.03 -19.47
C ALA A 229 -22.11 15.94 -18.01
N ASN A 230 -21.85 14.74 -17.49
CA ASN A 230 -21.62 14.47 -16.06
C ASN A 230 -20.32 13.70 -15.78
N SER A 231 -19.27 13.90 -16.58
CA SER A 231 -18.02 13.12 -16.52
C SER A 231 -17.15 13.33 -15.27
N ASP A 232 -17.50 14.25 -14.38
CA ASP A 232 -16.71 14.59 -13.17
C ASP A 232 -17.14 13.77 -11.94
N GLY A 233 -17.75 12.61 -12.15
CA GLY A 233 -18.32 11.75 -11.10
C GLY A 233 -17.33 10.75 -10.46
N ALA A 234 -17.83 9.96 -9.50
CA ALA A 234 -17.07 8.92 -8.79
C ALA A 234 -16.61 7.74 -9.68
N TYR A 235 -17.12 7.65 -10.91
CA TYR A 235 -16.83 6.59 -11.87
C TYR A 235 -15.92 7.08 -12.99
N ARG A 236 -15.06 6.18 -13.46
CA ARG A 236 -14.16 6.44 -14.58
C ARG A 236 -14.69 5.72 -15.81
N PHE A 237 -14.71 6.41 -16.95
CA PHE A 237 -15.21 5.88 -18.20
C PHE A 237 -14.24 6.10 -19.35
N VAL A 238 -14.22 5.15 -20.28
CA VAL A 238 -13.65 5.29 -21.63
C VAL A 238 -14.74 5.13 -22.68
N ASP A 239 -14.52 5.65 -23.89
CA ASP A 239 -15.51 5.62 -24.96
C ASP A 239 -15.41 4.34 -25.80
N SER A 240 -14.23 3.72 -25.88
CA SER A 240 -14.03 2.41 -26.51
C SER A 240 -13.19 1.46 -25.64
N PRO A 241 -13.28 0.13 -25.85
CA PRO A 241 -12.46 -0.83 -25.13
C PRO A 241 -10.95 -0.69 -25.36
N GLU A 242 -10.55 -0.21 -26.53
CA GLU A 242 -9.14 -0.04 -26.89
C GLU A 242 -8.52 1.10 -26.08
N ASP A 243 -9.26 2.20 -25.90
CA ASP A 243 -8.86 3.34 -25.07
C ASP A 243 -8.57 2.93 -23.62
N LEU A 244 -9.20 1.84 -23.13
CA LEU A 244 -8.98 1.33 -21.78
C LEU A 244 -7.50 0.93 -21.58
N TRP A 245 -6.89 0.27 -22.56
CA TRP A 245 -5.51 -0.21 -22.46
C TRP A 245 -4.49 0.92 -22.39
N ASP A 246 -4.83 2.07 -22.96
CA ASP A 246 -4.02 3.28 -22.94
C ASP A 246 -4.11 4.02 -21.59
N VAL A 247 -5.10 3.68 -20.74
CA VAL A 247 -5.19 4.24 -19.40
C VAL A 247 -4.16 3.60 -18.48
N GLN A 248 -3.08 4.35 -18.23
CA GLN A 248 -2.01 3.95 -17.33
C GLN A 248 -1.97 4.85 -16.09
N GLU A 249 -1.87 4.23 -14.91
CA GLU A 249 -1.63 4.93 -13.65
C GLU A 249 -0.43 4.28 -12.96
N PHE A 250 0.55 5.09 -12.57
CA PHE A 250 1.73 4.61 -11.84
C PHE A 250 1.87 5.43 -10.57
N ARG A 251 2.20 4.75 -9.47
CA ARG A 251 2.66 5.41 -8.25
C ARG A 251 4.07 4.90 -7.94
N PRO A 252 5.03 5.82 -7.78
CA PRO A 252 6.39 5.46 -7.40
C PRO A 252 6.42 4.86 -6.00
N TRP A 253 7.54 4.20 -5.68
CA TRP A 253 7.77 3.66 -4.35
C TRP A 253 7.64 4.76 -3.29
N THR A 254 6.77 4.56 -2.32
CA THR A 254 6.53 5.52 -1.23
C THR A 254 7.70 5.54 -0.25
N SER A 255 7.95 6.69 0.40
CA SER A 255 8.93 6.74 1.47
C SER A 255 8.41 5.98 2.70
N PRO A 256 9.19 5.04 3.29
CA PRO A 256 8.76 4.31 4.47
C PRO A 256 8.74 5.22 5.71
N GLY A 257 7.69 5.07 6.53
CA GLY A 257 7.61 5.61 7.89
C GLY A 257 7.98 4.56 8.96
N PRO A 258 8.10 4.92 10.24
CA PRO A 258 8.35 3.97 11.31
C PRO A 258 7.12 3.08 11.58
N LEU A 259 7.29 2.06 12.43
CA LEU A 259 6.19 1.30 12.98
C LEU A 259 5.26 2.19 13.82
N GLN A 260 3.97 1.89 13.76
CA GLN A 260 2.92 2.59 14.51
C GLN A 260 1.88 1.59 15.00
N LEU A 261 1.27 1.87 16.14
CA LEU A 261 0.09 1.15 16.59
C LEU A 261 -1.15 1.70 15.90
N GLY A 262 -1.90 0.80 15.26
CA GLY A 262 -3.22 1.09 14.73
C GLY A 262 -4.26 1.26 15.85
N PRO A 263 -5.47 1.74 15.51
CA PRO A 263 -6.54 1.97 16.46
C PRO A 263 -6.97 0.73 17.26
N GLU A 264 -6.76 -0.46 16.69
CA GLU A 264 -7.12 -1.76 17.30
C GLU A 264 -5.89 -2.47 17.91
N GLY A 265 -4.77 -1.76 18.06
CA GLY A 265 -3.53 -2.30 18.64
C GLY A 265 -2.68 -3.12 17.67
N GLN A 266 -3.06 -3.21 16.39
CA GLN A 266 -2.25 -3.85 15.35
C GLN A 266 -0.98 -3.05 15.05
N ILE A 267 0.13 -3.73 14.79
CA ILE A 267 1.38 -3.08 14.37
C ILE A 267 1.32 -2.83 12.87
N GLY A 268 1.33 -1.56 12.47
CA GLY A 268 1.36 -1.11 11.08
C GLY A 268 2.55 -0.20 10.79
N GLY A 269 2.61 0.34 9.57
CA GLY A 269 3.72 1.17 9.11
C GLY A 269 4.92 0.36 8.62
N ALA A 270 6.11 0.97 8.65
CA ALA A 270 7.36 0.36 8.18
C ALA A 270 7.26 -0.33 6.82
N ASN A 271 6.63 0.32 5.85
CA ASN A 271 6.46 -0.26 4.52
C ASN A 271 6.72 0.79 3.43
N THR A 272 7.03 0.28 2.24
CA THR A 272 7.05 1.07 1.01
C THR A 272 6.21 0.36 -0.03
N LEU A 273 5.41 1.12 -0.78
CA LEU A 273 4.42 0.62 -1.72
C LEU A 273 4.73 1.19 -3.10
N ALA A 274 4.67 0.35 -4.13
CA ALA A 274 4.60 0.76 -5.52
C ALA A 274 3.33 0.21 -6.17
N PHE A 275 2.85 0.92 -7.19
CA PHE A 275 1.62 0.59 -7.89
C PHE A 275 1.76 0.86 -9.38
N ALA A 276 1.22 -0.05 -10.18
CA ALA A 276 1.02 0.11 -11.61
C ALA A 276 -0.39 -0.35 -11.98
N ARG A 277 -0.98 0.34 -12.95
CA ARG A 277 -2.25 0.00 -13.57
C ARG A 277 -2.12 0.17 -15.07
N GLN A 278 -2.71 -0.78 -15.80
CA GLN A 278 -2.97 -0.66 -17.21
C GLN A 278 -4.37 -1.17 -17.50
N GLY A 279 -5.26 -0.29 -17.96
CA GLY A 279 -6.69 -0.61 -18.06
C GLY A 279 -7.27 -1.05 -16.72
N ASN A 280 -7.91 -2.21 -16.66
CA ASN A 280 -8.42 -2.79 -15.41
C ASN A 280 -7.50 -3.87 -14.80
N VAL A 281 -6.26 -3.98 -15.27
CA VAL A 281 -5.22 -4.77 -14.64
C VAL A 281 -4.49 -3.90 -13.63
N LEU A 282 -4.49 -4.31 -12.36
CA LEU A 282 -3.83 -3.60 -11.27
C LEU A 282 -2.73 -4.49 -10.69
N PHE A 283 -1.56 -3.90 -10.44
CA PHE A 283 -0.43 -4.58 -9.81
C PHE A 283 0.17 -3.67 -8.74
N SER A 284 0.15 -4.15 -7.50
CA SER A 284 0.65 -3.42 -6.34
C SER A 284 1.57 -4.29 -5.52
N VAL A 285 2.66 -3.69 -5.05
CA VAL A 285 3.68 -4.40 -4.29
C VAL A 285 4.11 -3.55 -3.11
N THR A 286 4.00 -4.15 -1.93
CA THR A 286 4.41 -3.56 -0.67
C THR A 286 5.63 -4.30 -0.16
N PHE A 287 6.76 -3.62 -0.03
CA PHE A 287 7.89 -4.12 0.73
C PHE A 287 7.73 -3.75 2.21
N ARG A 288 7.72 -4.75 3.08
CA ARG A 288 7.43 -4.61 4.52
C ARG A 288 8.16 -5.66 5.35
N PRO A 289 8.34 -5.46 6.67
CA PRO A 289 8.61 -6.54 7.59
C PRO A 289 7.34 -7.38 7.76
N ASP A 290 7.42 -8.69 7.50
CA ASP A 290 6.42 -9.64 7.95
C ASP A 290 6.70 -9.92 9.43
N ILE A 291 5.87 -9.38 10.32
CA ILE A 291 6.02 -9.49 11.78
C ILE A 291 5.01 -10.52 12.27
N ARG A 292 5.47 -11.53 13.00
CA ARG A 292 4.63 -12.64 13.48
C ARG A 292 4.88 -12.94 14.95
N PHE A 293 3.83 -13.40 15.63
CA PHE A 293 3.96 -14.03 16.94
C PHE A 293 4.53 -15.43 16.77
N ARG A 294 5.54 -15.76 17.57
CA ARG A 294 6.16 -17.09 17.59
C ARG A 294 5.17 -18.19 18.00
N THR A 295 4.16 -17.86 18.80
CA THR A 295 3.10 -18.78 19.22
C THR A 295 2.23 -19.26 18.06
N ASP A 296 2.17 -18.48 16.98
CA ASP A 296 1.31 -18.74 15.83
C ASP A 296 2.06 -19.46 14.70
N MET A 297 3.33 -19.82 14.95
CA MET A 297 4.24 -20.40 13.96
C MET A 297 4.72 -21.79 14.37
N THR A 298 4.92 -22.66 13.38
CA THR A 298 5.63 -23.92 13.64
C THR A 298 7.12 -23.67 13.89
N PRO A 299 7.84 -24.60 14.54
CA PRO A 299 9.29 -24.50 14.72
C PRO A 299 10.05 -24.28 13.39
N GLU A 300 9.62 -24.92 12.31
CA GLU A 300 10.20 -24.77 10.97
C GLU A 300 9.96 -23.37 10.40
N GLY A 301 8.79 -22.79 10.63
CA GLY A 301 8.48 -21.41 10.25
C GLY A 301 9.37 -20.41 10.99
N ILE A 302 9.56 -20.59 12.29
CA ILE A 302 10.47 -19.78 13.10
C ILE A 302 11.91 -19.90 12.58
N GLN A 303 12.38 -21.12 12.33
CA GLN A 303 13.73 -21.36 11.81
C GLN A 303 13.94 -20.71 10.43
N THR A 304 12.90 -20.69 9.58
CA THR A 304 12.96 -20.03 8.26
C THR A 304 13.22 -18.54 8.42
N PHE A 305 12.47 -17.87 9.30
CA PHE A 305 12.66 -16.45 9.58
C PHE A 305 14.04 -16.16 10.18
N GLN A 306 14.49 -16.97 11.15
CA GLN A 306 15.82 -16.83 11.77
C GLN A 306 16.93 -16.97 10.72
N THR A 307 16.85 -17.99 9.88
CA THR A 307 17.83 -18.23 8.82
C THR A 307 17.89 -17.05 7.84
N LEU A 308 16.73 -16.46 7.51
CA LEU A 308 16.67 -15.28 6.64
C LEU A 308 17.31 -14.07 7.31
N LEU A 309 16.97 -13.77 8.57
CA LEU A 309 17.58 -12.67 9.33
C LEU A 309 19.09 -12.82 9.47
N ASP A 310 19.56 -14.03 9.82
CA ASP A 310 20.99 -14.34 9.94
C ASP A 310 21.70 -14.14 8.59
N SER A 311 21.08 -14.57 7.49
CA SER A 311 21.66 -14.47 6.14
C SER A 311 21.85 -13.02 5.66
N ILE A 312 21.07 -12.08 6.19
CA ILE A 312 21.17 -10.65 5.89
C ILE A 312 21.85 -9.85 7.01
N GLY A 313 22.30 -10.52 8.08
CA GLY A 313 22.98 -9.91 9.22
C GLY A 313 22.08 -9.03 10.08
N PHE A 314 20.78 -9.31 10.13
CA PHE A 314 19.85 -8.59 10.99
C PHE A 314 19.78 -9.27 12.36
N GLU A 315 20.05 -8.51 13.42
CA GLU A 315 19.96 -9.01 14.79
C GLU A 315 18.60 -8.65 15.39
N PHE A 316 17.84 -9.66 15.80
CA PHE A 316 16.59 -9.47 16.51
C PHE A 316 16.31 -10.63 17.45
N ASP A 317 16.36 -10.35 18.75
CA ASP A 317 16.04 -11.32 19.80
C ASP A 317 14.87 -10.82 20.62
N HIS A 318 13.68 -11.34 20.31
CA HIS A 318 12.44 -11.04 21.03
C HIS A 318 11.73 -12.36 21.37
N PRO A 319 11.30 -12.55 22.64
CA PRO A 319 10.75 -13.84 23.08
C PRO A 319 9.40 -14.18 22.43
N GLU A 320 8.58 -13.19 22.13
CA GLU A 320 7.24 -13.39 21.55
C GLU A 320 7.15 -13.18 20.03
N LEU A 321 8.09 -12.44 19.44
CA LEU A 321 7.99 -11.94 18.07
C LEU A 321 9.18 -12.38 17.22
N ILE A 322 8.94 -12.50 15.93
CA ILE A 322 9.97 -12.62 14.90
C ILE A 322 9.53 -11.85 13.66
N TYR A 323 10.49 -11.39 12.86
CA TYR A 323 10.17 -10.77 11.58
C TYR A 323 11.11 -11.21 10.46
N ALA A 324 10.70 -11.02 9.22
CA ALA A 324 11.57 -11.14 8.06
C ALA A 324 11.16 -10.13 6.98
N PRO A 325 12.08 -9.66 6.11
CA PRO A 325 11.71 -8.82 4.98
C PRO A 325 10.83 -9.60 3.99
N ALA A 326 9.74 -9.00 3.54
CA ALA A 326 8.76 -9.64 2.67
C ALA A 326 8.17 -8.67 1.63
N LEU A 327 7.72 -9.23 0.51
CA LEU A 327 6.83 -8.55 -0.44
C LEU A 327 5.40 -9.04 -0.24
N GLU A 328 4.50 -8.13 0.07
CA GLU A 328 3.07 -8.35 -0.05
C GLU A 328 2.64 -7.86 -1.44
N ILE A 329 2.11 -8.78 -2.24
CA ILE A 329 1.78 -8.53 -3.63
C ILE A 329 0.28 -8.69 -3.79
N ARG A 330 -0.35 -7.69 -4.42
CA ARG A 330 -1.75 -7.77 -4.84
C ARG A 330 -1.87 -7.45 -6.31
N ALA A 331 -2.60 -8.29 -7.04
CA ALA A 331 -2.96 -8.02 -8.41
C ALA A 331 -4.42 -8.36 -8.67
N THR A 332 -5.13 -7.44 -9.30
CA THR A 332 -6.48 -7.70 -9.80
C THR A 332 -6.33 -8.15 -11.24
N LEU A 333 -6.56 -9.44 -11.45
CA LEU A 333 -6.45 -10.05 -12.76
C LEU A 333 -7.85 -10.48 -13.23
N PRO A 334 -8.32 -9.96 -14.39
CA PRO A 334 -9.55 -10.44 -15.02
C PRO A 334 -9.45 -11.92 -15.41
N GLU A 335 -10.56 -12.46 -15.92
CA GLU A 335 -10.53 -13.59 -16.85
C GLU A 335 -9.46 -13.36 -17.95
N PRO A 336 -8.86 -14.43 -18.51
CA PRO A 336 -7.71 -14.32 -19.40
C PRO A 336 -7.92 -13.32 -20.56
N LEU A 337 -7.11 -12.26 -20.64
CA LEU A 337 -7.26 -11.18 -21.62
C LEU A 337 -6.70 -11.51 -23.00
N ALA A 338 -5.72 -12.40 -23.06
CA ALA A 338 -5.00 -12.78 -24.27
C ALA A 338 -4.94 -14.31 -24.44
N GLY A 339 -5.71 -15.08 -23.66
CA GLY A 339 -5.64 -16.55 -23.67
C GLY A 339 -4.37 -17.08 -22.99
N GLU A 340 -3.89 -16.36 -21.98
CA GLU A 340 -2.90 -16.81 -21.01
C GLU A 340 -3.47 -17.97 -20.17
N ASP A 341 -2.60 -18.90 -19.80
CA ASP A 341 -2.91 -20.01 -18.89
C ASP A 341 -2.27 -19.84 -17.50
N ARG A 342 -1.32 -18.91 -17.38
CA ARG A 342 -0.62 -18.62 -16.13
C ARG A 342 -0.16 -17.17 -16.06
N TYR A 343 0.11 -16.73 -14.84
CA TYR A 343 0.78 -15.48 -14.52
C TYR A 343 2.09 -15.77 -13.77
N ALA A 344 3.10 -14.94 -14.01
CA ALA A 344 4.36 -14.98 -13.28
C ALA A 344 4.73 -13.59 -12.78
N ILE A 345 5.27 -13.54 -11.57
CA ILE A 345 5.90 -12.35 -11.01
C ILE A 345 7.40 -12.59 -10.96
N HIS A 346 8.16 -11.68 -11.54
CA HIS A 346 9.59 -11.87 -11.71
C HIS A 346 10.37 -10.55 -11.73
N PHE A 347 11.68 -10.65 -11.47
CA PHE A 347 12.63 -9.57 -11.69
C PHE A 347 13.33 -9.74 -13.03
N GLY A 348 13.45 -8.66 -13.80
CA GLY A 348 14.14 -8.66 -15.10
C GLY A 348 13.26 -9.22 -16.23
N ALA A 349 13.88 -9.81 -17.26
CA ALA A 349 13.17 -10.36 -18.41
C ALA A 349 12.71 -11.79 -18.14
N ILE A 350 11.46 -12.15 -18.44
CA ILE A 350 10.84 -13.43 -18.06
C ILE A 350 11.60 -14.69 -18.50
N GLU A 351 12.36 -14.62 -19.60
CA GLU A 351 13.13 -15.76 -20.13
C GLU A 351 14.39 -16.07 -19.30
N THR A 352 14.89 -15.08 -18.56
CA THR A 352 16.15 -15.15 -17.81
C THR A 352 16.03 -14.69 -16.36
N GLY A 353 14.87 -14.15 -16.02
CA GLY A 353 14.57 -13.47 -14.78
C GLY A 353 14.28 -14.44 -13.64
N ASP A 354 14.37 -13.90 -12.43
CA ASP A 354 14.09 -14.65 -11.21
C ASP A 354 12.58 -14.65 -10.97
N ILE A 355 11.92 -15.78 -11.23
CA ILE A 355 10.49 -15.96 -10.98
C ILE A 355 10.28 -16.20 -9.49
N ILE A 356 9.76 -15.18 -8.80
CA ILE A 356 9.48 -15.26 -7.37
C ILE A 356 8.11 -15.86 -7.07
N TRP A 357 7.21 -15.87 -8.05
CA TRP A 357 5.90 -16.51 -7.95
C TRP A 357 5.32 -16.84 -9.34
N GLY A 358 4.54 -17.93 -9.41
CA GLY A 358 3.71 -18.24 -10.56
C GLY A 358 2.40 -18.91 -10.15
N GLY A 359 1.33 -18.66 -10.90
CA GLY A 359 0.00 -19.20 -10.64
C GLY A 359 -0.85 -19.29 -11.90
N ALA A 360 -1.94 -20.05 -11.83
CA ALA A 360 -2.87 -20.22 -12.95
C ALA A 360 -3.63 -18.92 -13.25
N SER A 361 -3.99 -18.70 -14.52
CA SER A 361 -4.95 -17.67 -14.93
C SER A 361 -6.41 -18.18 -14.77
N GLY A 362 -7.40 -17.29 -14.91
CA GLY A 362 -8.82 -17.68 -14.93
C GLY A 362 -9.34 -18.28 -13.62
N THR A 363 -8.73 -17.94 -12.48
CA THR A 363 -9.17 -18.43 -11.16
C THR A 363 -10.37 -17.65 -10.61
N GLY A 364 -10.70 -16.51 -11.21
CA GLY A 364 -11.71 -15.55 -10.72
C GLY A 364 -11.32 -14.81 -9.44
N ALA A 365 -10.19 -15.14 -8.82
CA ALA A 365 -9.73 -14.53 -7.57
C ALA A 365 -8.55 -13.57 -7.82
N PRO A 366 -8.47 -12.43 -7.12
CA PRO A 366 -7.28 -11.60 -7.15
C PRO A 366 -6.08 -12.37 -6.61
N ILE A 367 -4.88 -12.03 -7.11
CA ILE A 367 -3.64 -12.50 -6.48
C ILE A 367 -3.48 -11.70 -5.19
N GLU A 368 -3.39 -12.40 -4.06
CA GLU A 368 -2.99 -11.84 -2.77
C GLU A 368 -1.98 -12.78 -2.11
N ILE A 369 -0.70 -12.43 -2.17
CA ILE A 369 0.39 -13.29 -1.71
C ILE A 369 1.41 -12.53 -0.87
N SER A 370 2.07 -13.24 0.05
CA SER A 370 3.24 -12.75 0.79
C SER A 370 4.43 -13.63 0.50
N ILE A 371 5.54 -13.03 0.06
CA ILE A 371 6.78 -13.71 -0.31
C ILE A 371 7.90 -13.21 0.60
N LEU A 372 8.47 -14.10 1.41
CA LEU A 372 9.67 -13.81 2.18
C LEU A 372 10.87 -13.58 1.24
N LEU A 373 11.64 -12.54 1.50
CA LEU A 373 12.74 -12.17 0.64
C LEU A 373 14.04 -12.85 1.04
N THR A 374 14.67 -13.51 0.06
CA THR A 374 16.03 -14.02 0.18
C THR A 374 17.04 -12.87 0.05
N PRO A 375 18.31 -13.08 0.43
CA PRO A 375 19.37 -12.10 0.19
C PRO A 375 19.48 -11.66 -1.27
N ILE A 376 19.22 -12.57 -2.22
CA ILE A 376 19.25 -12.27 -3.66
C ILE A 376 18.13 -11.28 -4.00
N HIS A 377 16.89 -11.55 -3.58
CA HIS A 377 15.77 -10.64 -3.84
C HIS A 377 16.02 -9.24 -3.23
N ILE A 378 16.60 -9.17 -2.04
CA ILE A 378 16.96 -7.91 -1.37
C ILE A 378 17.99 -7.13 -2.19
N VAL A 379 19.04 -7.80 -2.67
CA VAL A 379 20.05 -7.18 -3.54
C VAL A 379 19.39 -6.66 -4.82
N THR A 380 18.56 -7.47 -5.48
CA THR A 380 17.84 -7.09 -6.70
C THR A 380 16.96 -5.85 -6.50
N LEU A 381 16.17 -5.80 -5.41
CA LEU A 381 15.34 -4.64 -5.08
C LEU A 381 16.18 -3.38 -4.81
N THR A 382 17.29 -3.51 -4.07
CA THR A 382 18.18 -2.38 -3.75
C THR A 382 18.99 -1.88 -4.94
N GLN A 383 19.08 -2.65 -6.02
CA GLN A 383 19.65 -2.24 -7.31
C GLN A 383 18.63 -1.51 -8.19
N GLY A 384 17.35 -1.55 -7.84
CA GLY A 384 16.28 -0.90 -8.62
C GLY A 384 15.87 -1.71 -9.84
N GLU A 385 16.12 -3.02 -9.84
CA GLU A 385 15.59 -3.90 -10.89
C GLU A 385 14.05 -3.90 -10.80
N PRO A 386 13.35 -3.71 -11.94
CA PRO A 386 11.90 -3.63 -11.95
C PRO A 386 11.31 -5.00 -11.64
N LEU A 387 10.21 -4.97 -10.88
CA LEU A 387 9.38 -6.14 -10.65
C LEU A 387 8.22 -6.08 -11.63
N GLU A 388 7.98 -7.19 -12.33
CA GLU A 388 6.99 -7.29 -13.39
C GLU A 388 6.00 -8.42 -13.13
N LEU A 389 4.74 -8.16 -13.45
CA LEU A 389 3.70 -9.18 -13.59
C LEU A 389 3.54 -9.50 -15.07
N THR A 390 3.68 -10.76 -15.48
CA THR A 390 3.61 -11.17 -16.88
C THR A 390 2.59 -12.28 -17.07
N ALA A 391 1.70 -12.10 -18.04
CA ALA A 391 0.77 -13.10 -18.52
C ALA A 391 1.47 -14.01 -19.53
N LEU A 392 1.28 -15.32 -19.37
CA LEU A 392 2.04 -16.34 -20.09
C LEU A 392 1.10 -17.39 -20.67
N ARG A 393 1.48 -17.92 -21.83
CA ARG A 393 0.84 -19.09 -22.45
C ARG A 393 1.85 -20.22 -22.59
N SER A 394 1.48 -21.41 -22.14
CA SER A 394 2.25 -22.62 -22.43
C SER A 394 2.05 -23.04 -23.89
N LEU A 395 3.14 -23.32 -24.58
CA LEU A 395 3.11 -23.84 -25.95
C LEU A 395 3.30 -25.37 -25.95
N ASP A 396 2.83 -26.02 -27.01
CA ASP A 396 2.88 -27.49 -27.15
C ASP A 396 4.30 -28.08 -27.13
N ASP A 397 5.31 -27.26 -27.45
CA ASP A 397 6.72 -27.62 -27.40
C ASP A 397 7.34 -27.52 -25.99
N GLY A 398 6.53 -27.16 -24.98
CA GLY A 398 6.94 -26.96 -23.60
C GLY A 398 7.57 -25.59 -23.33
N SER A 399 7.69 -24.73 -24.35
CA SER A 399 8.11 -23.34 -24.16
C SER A 399 6.97 -22.48 -23.65
N THR A 400 7.27 -21.24 -23.27
CA THR A 400 6.29 -20.30 -22.75
C THR A 400 6.37 -19.00 -23.52
N GLU A 401 5.22 -18.49 -23.96
CA GLU A 401 5.07 -17.23 -24.68
C GLU A 401 4.60 -16.14 -23.70
N ALA A 402 5.32 -15.02 -23.63
CA ALA A 402 4.87 -13.83 -22.91
C ALA A 402 3.84 -13.07 -23.73
N LEU A 403 2.64 -12.90 -23.18
CA LEU A 403 1.52 -12.26 -23.88
C LEU A 403 1.46 -10.77 -23.58
N PHE A 404 1.48 -10.38 -22.31
CA PHE A 404 1.60 -8.99 -21.86
C PHE A 404 2.27 -8.89 -20.49
N SER A 405 2.85 -7.73 -20.19
CA SER A 405 3.57 -7.47 -18.94
C SER A 405 3.19 -6.11 -18.36
N LEU A 406 3.05 -6.05 -17.05
CA LEU A 406 2.84 -4.84 -16.27
C LEU A 406 3.99 -4.68 -15.27
N GLY A 407 4.83 -3.68 -15.50
CA GLY A 407 5.99 -3.39 -14.67
C GLY A 407 5.74 -2.26 -13.67
N LEU A 408 6.33 -2.40 -12.47
CA LEU A 408 6.39 -1.29 -11.52
C LEU A 408 7.46 -0.28 -11.94
N THR A 409 7.17 1.00 -11.72
CA THR A 409 8.17 2.05 -11.96
C THR A 409 9.29 1.97 -10.91
N PRO A 410 10.57 1.99 -11.31
CA PRO A 410 11.69 1.95 -10.38
C PRO A 410 11.93 3.30 -9.67
N VAL A 411 11.08 4.30 -9.93
CA VAL A 411 11.19 5.63 -9.31
C VAL A 411 11.07 5.50 -7.80
N ASN A 412 12.07 6.06 -7.09
CA ASN A 412 12.27 5.99 -5.63
C ASN A 412 12.51 4.60 -5.05
N GLN A 413 12.56 3.53 -5.86
CA GLN A 413 12.71 2.15 -5.39
C GLN A 413 13.96 2.00 -4.51
N VAL A 414 15.13 2.28 -5.07
CA VAL A 414 16.43 2.12 -4.39
C VAL A 414 16.44 2.88 -3.05
N SER A 415 16.03 4.15 -3.06
CA SER A 415 16.01 4.96 -1.84
C SER A 415 15.03 4.44 -0.80
N ALA A 416 13.82 4.02 -1.20
CA ALA A 416 12.79 3.56 -0.29
C ALA A 416 13.15 2.18 0.31
N THR A 417 13.61 1.24 -0.52
CA THR A 417 14.05 -0.09 -0.07
C THR A 417 15.25 0.02 0.88
N GLN A 418 16.26 0.84 0.55
CA GLN A 418 17.42 1.02 1.43
C GLN A 418 17.04 1.69 2.75
N ALA A 419 16.15 2.70 2.72
CA ALA A 419 15.68 3.35 3.94
C ALA A 419 14.93 2.36 4.85
N LEU A 420 14.07 1.51 4.27
CA LEU A 420 13.33 0.52 5.05
C LEU A 420 14.25 -0.57 5.61
N LEU A 421 15.18 -1.10 4.81
CA LEU A 421 16.16 -2.09 5.29
C LEU A 421 17.03 -1.53 6.41
N ALA A 422 17.49 -0.28 6.29
CA ALA A 422 18.26 0.38 7.34
C ALA A 422 17.43 0.53 8.63
N TYR A 423 16.16 0.91 8.52
CA TYR A 423 15.24 0.98 9.65
C TYR A 423 15.05 -0.40 10.32
N MET A 424 14.78 -1.46 9.52
CA MET A 424 14.62 -2.83 10.00
C MET A 424 15.87 -3.33 10.74
N ALA A 425 17.07 -3.03 10.23
CA ALA A 425 18.34 -3.45 10.80
C ALA A 425 18.71 -2.74 12.11
N THR A 426 18.12 -1.57 12.40
CA THR A 426 18.62 -0.68 13.47
C THR A 426 17.54 -0.25 14.45
N GLN A 427 16.58 0.56 14.02
CA GLN A 427 15.60 1.20 14.89
C GLN A 427 14.40 0.30 15.15
N MET A 428 13.99 -0.52 14.18
CA MET A 428 12.79 -1.35 14.29
C MET A 428 12.81 -2.32 15.48
N PRO A 429 13.93 -3.00 15.84
CA PRO A 429 13.99 -3.81 17.05
C PRO A 429 13.63 -3.05 18.33
N GLN A 430 14.07 -1.79 18.43
CA GLN A 430 13.78 -0.94 19.59
C GLN A 430 12.31 -0.54 19.60
N ASP A 431 11.77 -0.15 18.45
CA ASP A 431 10.36 0.20 18.31
C ASP A 431 9.47 -1.00 18.65
N LEU A 432 9.80 -2.21 18.17
CA LEU A 432 9.06 -3.43 18.50
C LEU A 432 9.09 -3.73 20.00
N ASN A 433 10.23 -3.62 20.67
CA ASN A 433 10.33 -3.78 22.13
C ASN A 433 9.53 -2.73 22.91
N LEU A 434 9.30 -1.54 22.34
CA LEU A 434 8.46 -0.51 22.96
C LEU A 434 6.97 -0.77 22.72
N LEU A 435 6.62 -1.21 21.51
CA LEU A 435 5.23 -1.47 21.11
C LEU A 435 4.69 -2.76 21.73
N VAL A 436 5.54 -3.78 21.85
CA VAL A 436 5.25 -5.06 22.50
C VAL A 436 6.39 -5.35 23.48
N PRO A 437 6.30 -4.86 24.73
CA PRO A 437 7.31 -5.13 25.73
C PRO A 437 7.42 -6.64 26.02
N PRO A 438 8.63 -7.21 26.03
CA PRO A 438 8.85 -8.57 26.50
C PRO A 438 8.27 -8.74 27.90
N ARG A 439 7.42 -9.75 28.11
CA ARG A 439 6.97 -10.07 29.46
C ARG A 439 8.13 -10.62 30.26
N ASP A 440 8.43 -10.00 31.41
CA ASP A 440 9.32 -10.59 32.41
C ASP A 440 8.72 -11.93 32.83
N TYR A 441 9.37 -13.03 32.47
CA TYR A 441 9.02 -14.39 32.89
C TYR A 441 9.67 -14.74 34.23
#